data_AF-A0A6B2SVG0-F1
#
_entry.id   AF-A0A6B2SVG0-F1
#
_cell.length_a   1.000
_cell.length_b   1.000
_cell.length_c   1.000
_cell.angle_alpha   90.00
_cell.angle_beta   90.00
_cell.angle_gamma   90.00
#
_symmetry.space_group_name_H-M   'P 1'
#
loop_
_entity.id
_entity.type
_entity.pdbx_description
1 polymer ?
#
loop_
_entity_poly.entity_id
_entity_poly.type
_entity_poly.pdbx_seq_one_letter_code
_entity_poly.pdbx_strand_id
1 'polypeptide(L)' 'HPEPDAELTEAERRVAELAADGFTNREISRKLYVTVSTVEQHLTRIYRKLDVKRLDLQAVLR' A
#
# COMPACT_ATOMS: atom_id res chain seq x y z
N HIS A 1 -13.75 13.71 6.87
CA HIS A 1 -13.05 13.33 5.62
C HIS A 1 -13.15 11.82 5.56
N PRO A 2 -13.74 11.18 4.53
CA PRO A 2 -13.77 9.72 4.50
C PRO A 2 -12.33 9.25 4.41
N GLU A 3 -11.92 8.45 5.37
CA GLU A 3 -10.55 7.97 5.53
C GLU A 3 -10.29 6.93 4.43
N PRO A 4 -9.48 7.26 3.43
CA PRO A 4 -9.26 6.41 2.24
C PRO A 4 -8.74 5.00 2.60
N ASP A 5 -8.11 4.85 3.75
CA ASP A 5 -7.66 3.57 4.31
C ASP A 5 -8.78 2.64 4.81
N ALA A 6 -10.01 3.12 5.01
CA ALA A 6 -11.08 2.32 5.60
C ALA A 6 -11.56 1.16 4.70
N GLU A 7 -11.28 1.19 3.39
CA GLU A 7 -11.61 0.10 2.45
C GLU A 7 -10.46 -0.91 2.24
N LEU A 8 -9.29 -0.67 2.83
CA LEU A 8 -8.16 -1.58 2.73
C LEU A 8 -8.26 -2.69 3.76
N THR A 9 -7.92 -3.91 3.35
CA THR A 9 -7.67 -4.98 4.30
C THR A 9 -6.41 -4.67 5.13
N GLU A 10 -6.28 -5.26 6.32
CA GLU A 10 -5.13 -4.99 7.19
C GLU A 10 -3.77 -5.25 6.51
N ALA A 11 -3.71 -6.27 5.64
CA ALA A 11 -2.54 -6.56 4.81
C ALA A 11 -2.28 -5.47 3.76
N GLU A 12 -3.33 -4.98 3.10
CA GLU A 12 -3.24 -3.88 2.13
C GLU A 12 -2.78 -2.59 2.82
N ARG A 13 -3.32 -2.27 3.99
CA ARG A 13 -2.92 -1.10 4.77
C ARG A 13 -1.44 -1.14 5.14
N ARG A 14 -0.96 -2.26 5.67
CA ARG A 14 0.48 -2.41 6.01
C ARG A 14 1.38 -2.27 4.78
N VAL A 15 0.95 -2.76 3.62
CA VAL A 15 1.68 -2.56 2.35
C VAL A 15 1.66 -1.09 1.95
N ALA A 16 0.52 -0.41 2.05
CA ALA A 16 0.36 0.99 1.70
C ALA A 16 1.22 1.91 2.58
N GLU A 17 1.20 1.70 3.90
CA GLU A 17 2.01 2.45 4.87
C GLU A 17 3.51 2.31 4.58
N LEU A 18 4.00 1.07 4.42
CA LEU A 18 5.41 0.86 4.12
C LEU A 18 5.79 1.44 2.75
N ALA A 19 4.90 1.38 1.76
CA ALA A 19 5.14 2.02 0.47
C ALA A 19 5.16 3.55 0.58
N ALA A 20 4.30 4.14 1.42
CA ALA A 20 4.26 5.58 1.68
C ALA A 20 5.51 6.07 2.43
N ASP A 21 6.01 5.27 3.37
CA ASP A 21 7.30 5.48 4.06
C ASP A 21 8.52 5.37 3.13
N GLY A 22 8.32 4.95 1.87
CA GLY A 22 9.38 4.86 0.86
C GLY A 22 10.10 3.52 0.80
N PHE A 23 9.59 2.47 1.48
CA PHE A 23 10.15 1.12 1.34
C PHE A 23 9.91 0.57 -0.06
N THR A 24 10.89 -0.17 -0.57
CA THR A 24 10.75 -0.88 -1.86
C THR A 24 9.88 -2.12 -1.70
N ASN A 25 9.23 -2.58 -2.79
CA ASN A 25 8.42 -3.80 -2.79
C ASN A 25 9.17 -5.02 -2.22
N ARG A 26 10.50 -5.07 -2.41
CA ARG A 26 11.38 -6.13 -1.90
C ARG A 26 11.66 -6.03 -0.40
N GLU A 27 11.62 -4.84 0.17
CA GLU A 27 11.71 -4.64 1.62
C GLU A 27 10.37 -4.92 2.31
N ILE A 28 9.29 -4.45 1.69
CA ILE A 28 7.92 -4.73 2.13
C ILE A 28 7.67 -6.25 2.15
N SER A 29 8.07 -6.96 1.10
CA SER A 29 7.90 -8.41 1.01
C SER A 29 8.63 -9.14 2.15
N ARG A 30 9.83 -8.67 2.52
CA ARG A 30 10.61 -9.21 3.64
C ARG A 30 9.98 -8.89 5.00
N LYS A 31 9.46 -7.67 5.20
CA LYS A 31 8.80 -7.26 6.44
C LYS A 31 7.49 -7.99 6.68
N LEU A 32 6.73 -8.26 5.62
CA LEU A 32 5.43 -8.91 5.68
C LEU A 32 5.49 -10.43 5.48
N TYR A 33 6.69 -10.99 5.27
CA TYR A 33 6.90 -12.42 4.99
C TYR A 33 6.08 -12.92 3.79
N VAL A 34 5.94 -12.09 2.76
CA VAL A 34 5.23 -12.40 1.52
C VAL A 34 6.17 -12.32 0.32
N THR A 35 5.70 -12.74 -0.85
CA THR A 35 6.47 -12.58 -2.10
C THR A 35 6.35 -11.16 -2.65
N VAL A 36 7.32 -10.73 -3.46
CA VAL A 36 7.25 -9.44 -4.17
C VAL A 36 6.00 -9.37 -5.04
N SER A 37 5.65 -10.44 -5.76
CA SER A 37 4.40 -10.53 -6.53
C SER A 37 3.15 -10.31 -5.68
N THR A 38 3.14 -10.79 -4.43
CA THR A 38 2.03 -10.56 -3.49
C THR A 38 1.94 -9.07 -3.14
N VAL A 39 3.06 -8.42 -2.86
CA VAL A 39 3.12 -6.96 -2.60
C VAL A 39 2.61 -6.18 -3.81
N GLU A 40 3.06 -6.53 -5.02
CA GLU A 40 2.61 -5.87 -6.25
C GLU A 40 1.11 -6.05 -6.50
N GLN A 41 0.57 -7.24 -6.21
CA GLN A 41 -0.87 -7.48 -6.26
C GLN A 41 -1.64 -6.64 -5.25
N HIS A 42 -1.14 -6.53 -4.01
CA HIS A 42 -1.76 -5.68 -3.00
C HIS A 42 -1.71 -4.21 -3.44
N LEU A 43 -0.56 -3.71 -3.88
CA LEU A 43 -0.42 -2.34 -4.40
C LEU A 43 -1.36 -2.08 -5.57
N THR A 44 -1.52 -3.03 -6.49
CA THR A 44 -2.45 -2.89 -7.62
C THR A 44 -3.90 -2.77 -7.13
N ARG A 45 -4.30 -3.55 -6.13
CA ARG A 45 -5.64 -3.44 -5.52
C ARG A 45 -5.81 -2.13 -4.76
N ILE A 46 -4.81 -1.72 -4.00
CA ILE A 46 -4.75 -0.47 -3.24
C ILE A 46 -4.93 0.73 -4.18
N TYR A 47 -4.11 0.84 -5.23
CA TYR A 47 -4.24 1.92 -6.22
C TYR A 47 -5.59 1.93 -6.92
N ARG A 48 -6.17 0.75 -7.18
CA ARG A 48 -7.48 0.65 -7.81
C ARG A 48 -8.62 1.06 -6.89
N LYS A 49 -8.54 0.73 -5.59
CA LYS A 49 -9.55 1.10 -4.58
C LYS A 49 -9.50 2.59 -4.24
N LEU A 50 -8.29 3.12 -4.13
CA LEU A 50 -8.06 4.50 -3.73
C LEU A 50 -8.16 5.49 -4.90
N ASP A 51 -8.22 5.01 -6.15
CA ASP A 51 -8.19 5.79 -7.40
C ASP A 51 -7.00 6.78 -7.52
N VAL A 52 -6.02 6.69 -6.62
CA VAL A 52 -4.86 7.59 -6.57
C VAL A 52 -3.62 6.97 -7.18
N LYS A 53 -2.90 7.77 -7.98
CA LYS A 53 -1.56 7.43 -8.50
C LYS A 53 -0.56 7.39 -7.35
N ARG A 54 0.52 6.60 -7.50
CA ARG A 54 1.64 6.41 -6.55
C ARG A 54 2.17 7.68 -5.87
N LEU A 55 2.04 8.86 -6.50
CA LEU A 55 2.45 10.15 -5.93
C LEU A 55 1.52 10.65 -4.81
N ASP A 56 0.24 10.27 -4.83
CA ASP A 56 -0.77 10.74 -3.89
C ASP A 56 -0.85 9.90 -2.62
N LEU A 57 -0.37 8.65 -2.64
CA LEU A 57 -0.42 7.75 -1.49
C LEU A 57 0.29 8.36 -0.26
N GLN A 58 1.38 9.10 -0.48
CA GLN A 58 2.07 9.85 0.57
C GLN A 58 1.28 11.06 1.11
N ALA A 59 0.48 11.71 0.26
CA ALA A 59 -0.33 12.86 0.66
C ALA A 59 -1.59 12.41 1.43
N VAL A 60 -2.09 11.22 1.10
CA VAL A 60 -3.31 10.63 1.64
C VAL A 60 -3.10 10.01 3.03
N LEU A 61 -1.92 9.45 3.30
CA LEU A 61 -1.57 8.82 4.58
C LEU A 61 -0.95 9.79 5.62
N ARG A 62 -0.88 11.08 5.31
CA ARG A 62 -0.35 12.12 6.23
C ARG A 62 -1.43 12.79 7.07
#